data_AF-H5XYW2-F1
#
_entry.id   AF-H5XYW2-F1
#
_cell.length_a   1.000
_cell.length_b   1.000
_cell.length_c   1.000
_cell.angle_alpha   90.00
_cell.angle_beta   90.00
_cell.angle_gamma   90.00
#
_symmetry.space_group_name_H-M   'P 1'
#
loop_
_entity.id
_entity.type
_entity.pdbx_description
1 polymer ?
#
loop_
_entity_poly.entity_id
_entity_poly.type
_entity_poly.pdbx_seq_one_letter_code
_entity_poly.pdbx_strand_id
1 'polypeptide(L)'
;MACIYREKIKDYLEEKLPQKELETTEKHLESCPECQEELDKYLDNKLSLEIKPLEVDDEVLVSRIKARIKGMRRITLYGLLGFSIGLFSGFYTRDDFLLTKAMMALPYKLAEFALGIFFSGNALPLRERMNYFYQGEMGFFPYHPILEFLAATITPAIIASFIAVVIGYFLSDKRVFRRKNIIKFLVTWSIIFLIWTGILYGTYNHALGKIENLEGIKAMTVCTAEKNSTSWLVRIDKEALRDEKYSKLVTIISEAEEVERKIYPREKDGYEILADFSGGGTIPIYLNRDSGEMIVRNGRAYQISPEKLEYIKEVLGGGKNG
;
A
#
# COMPACT_ATOMS: atom_id res chain seq x y z
N MET A 1 -16.54 42.16 40.60
CA MET A 1 -15.31 42.86 41.01
C MET A 1 -14.25 42.50 39.98
N ALA A 2 -13.53 43.47 39.41
CA ALA A 2 -12.55 43.16 38.37
C ALA A 2 -11.40 42.33 38.96
N CYS A 3 -11.03 41.24 38.28
CA CYS A 3 -9.91 40.42 38.72
C CYS A 3 -8.59 41.20 38.69
N ILE A 4 -7.86 41.20 39.81
CA ILE A 4 -6.58 41.92 39.99
C ILE A 4 -5.51 41.43 39.01
N TYR A 5 -5.60 40.17 38.55
CA TYR A 5 -4.63 39.59 37.62
C TYR A 5 -4.84 40.03 36.18
N ARG A 6 -5.98 40.66 35.83
CA ARG A 6 -6.29 41.08 34.47
C ARG A 6 -5.26 42.06 33.89
N GLU A 7 -4.77 42.98 34.71
CA GLU A 7 -3.73 43.95 34.33
C GLU A 7 -2.35 43.30 34.15
N LYS A 8 -2.12 42.15 34.80
CA LYS A 8 -0.86 41.39 34.75
C LYS A 8 -0.77 40.42 33.57
N ILE A 9 -1.87 40.16 32.84
CA ILE A 9 -1.89 39.21 31.71
C ILE A 9 -0.93 39.65 30.61
N LYS A 10 -0.85 40.95 30.33
CA LYS A 10 0.06 41.49 29.31
C LYS A 10 1.53 41.30 29.70
N ASP A 11 1.88 41.61 30.95
CA ASP A 11 3.24 41.44 31.46
C ASP A 11 3.61 39.96 31.63
N TYR A 12 2.64 39.08 31.88
CA TYR A 12 2.79 37.63 31.86
C TYR A 12 3.13 37.13 30.44
N LEU A 13 2.41 37.59 29.42
CA LEU A 13 2.67 37.24 28.02
C LEU A 13 4.02 37.78 27.50
N GLU A 14 4.48 38.92 28.02
CA GLU A 14 5.76 39.54 27.66
C GLU A 14 6.93 39.08 28.54
N GLU A 15 6.73 38.10 29.43
CA GLU A 15 7.73 37.58 30.39
C GLU A 15 8.41 38.67 31.26
N LYS A 16 7.70 39.79 31.52
CA LYS A 16 8.22 40.92 32.31
C LYS A 16 7.99 40.75 33.82
N LEU A 17 7.19 39.76 34.21
CA LEU A 17 6.90 39.50 35.62
C LEU A 17 8.06 38.77 36.31
N PRO A 18 8.34 39.08 37.59
CA PRO A 18 9.26 38.30 38.40
C PRO A 18 8.86 36.81 38.44
N GLN A 19 9.83 35.90 38.52
CA GLN A 19 9.62 34.45 38.43
C GLN A 19 8.56 33.91 39.42
N LYS A 20 8.50 34.48 40.62
CA LYS A 20 7.51 34.14 41.65
C LYS A 20 6.10 34.60 41.30
N GLU A 21 5.97 35.69 40.54
CA GLU A 21 4.69 36.23 40.08
C GLU A 21 4.16 35.51 38.82
N LEU A 22 5.07 35.01 37.97
CA LEU A 22 4.73 34.17 36.82
C LEU A 22 4.00 32.90 37.27
N GLU A 23 4.57 32.16 38.23
CA GLU A 23 3.97 30.92 38.76
C GLU A 23 2.61 31.17 39.43
N THR A 24 2.45 32.29 40.14
CA THR A 24 1.16 32.63 40.77
C THR A 24 0.11 33.05 39.74
N THR A 25 0.52 33.72 38.67
CA THR A 25 -0.38 34.17 37.60
C THR A 25 -0.82 32.99 36.74
N GLU A 26 0.09 32.05 36.45
CA GLU A 26 -0.22 30.81 35.72
C GLU A 26 -1.23 29.94 36.48
N LYS A 27 -1.03 29.71 37.78
CA LYS A 27 -2.01 29.00 38.63
C LYS A 27 -3.35 29.71 38.69
N HIS A 28 -3.36 31.04 38.64
CA HIS A 28 -4.60 31.80 38.62
C HIS A 28 -5.33 31.68 37.28
N LEU A 29 -4.61 31.74 36.15
CA LEU A 29 -5.15 31.58 34.79
C LEU A 29 -5.80 30.20 34.55
N GLU A 30 -5.36 29.16 35.26
CA GLU A 30 -6.00 27.84 35.23
C GLU A 30 -7.40 27.82 35.88
N SER A 31 -7.70 28.80 36.75
CA SER A 31 -8.89 28.78 37.61
C SER A 31 -9.87 29.94 37.39
N CYS A 32 -9.46 30.99 36.67
CA CYS A 32 -10.26 32.20 36.47
C CYS A 32 -10.79 32.35 35.03
N PRO A 33 -12.11 32.24 34.79
CA PRO A 33 -12.71 32.35 33.46
C PRO A 33 -12.51 33.73 32.82
N GLU A 34 -12.60 34.80 33.62
CA GLU A 34 -12.42 36.18 33.15
C GLU A 34 -11.01 36.43 32.63
N CYS A 35 -9.99 35.82 33.26
CA CYS A 35 -8.61 35.97 32.82
C CYS A 35 -8.27 35.06 31.63
N GLN A 36 -8.96 33.93 31.46
CA GLN A 36 -8.84 33.12 30.24
C GLN A 36 -9.43 33.84 29.02
N GLU A 37 -10.61 34.46 29.17
CA GLU A 37 -11.23 35.20 28.08
C GLU A 37 -10.37 36.41 27.63
N GLU A 38 -9.73 37.08 28.59
CA GLU A 38 -8.81 38.17 28.28
C GLU A 38 -7.49 37.68 27.65
N LEU A 39 -6.96 36.54 28.11
CA LEU A 39 -5.81 35.87 27.50
C LEU A 39 -6.10 35.48 26.04
N ASP A 40 -7.28 34.90 25.78
CA ASP A 40 -7.72 34.54 24.44
C ASP A 40 -7.86 35.77 23.54
N LYS A 41 -8.38 36.90 24.06
CA LYS A 41 -8.41 38.19 23.33
C LYS A 41 -7.01 38.68 22.92
N TYR A 42 -6.00 38.50 23.77
CA TYR A 42 -4.61 38.85 23.43
C TYR A 42 -3.97 37.86 22.44
N LEU A 43 -4.38 36.59 22.44
CA LEU A 43 -3.86 35.56 21.52
C LEU A 43 -4.52 35.62 20.12
N ASP A 44 -5.80 35.97 20.05
CA ASP A 44 -6.57 36.05 18.80
C ASP A 44 -6.32 37.35 18.04
N ASN A 45 -6.20 38.48 18.74
CA ASN A 45 -5.64 39.69 18.14
C ASN A 45 -4.13 39.49 18.04
N LYS A 46 -3.65 38.95 16.91
CA LYS A 46 -2.23 38.91 16.50
C LYS A 46 -1.49 40.06 17.20
N LEU A 47 -0.80 39.73 18.28
CA LEU A 47 -0.05 40.67 19.09
C LEU A 47 0.76 41.51 18.12
N SER A 48 0.34 42.76 17.89
CA SER A 48 1.14 43.75 17.18
C SER A 48 2.23 44.16 18.14
N LEU A 49 3.11 43.21 18.42
CA LEU A 49 4.41 43.46 18.99
C LEU A 49 5.06 44.39 17.99
N GLU A 50 5.33 45.62 18.41
CA GLU A 50 6.38 46.40 17.79
C GLU A 50 7.60 45.48 17.74
N ILE A 51 7.91 44.99 16.54
CA ILE A 51 9.11 44.20 16.29
C ILE A 51 10.25 45.20 16.42
N LYS A 52 10.66 45.50 17.66
CA LYS A 52 12.03 45.91 17.90
C LYS A 52 12.87 44.74 17.41
N PRO A 53 13.83 44.94 16.49
CA PRO A 53 14.75 43.89 16.12
C PRO A 53 15.45 43.47 17.41
N LEU A 54 15.06 42.33 17.95
CA LEU A 54 15.82 41.66 18.98
C LEU A 54 17.14 41.30 18.31
N GLU A 55 18.22 41.98 18.71
CA GLU A 55 19.58 41.49 18.52
C GLU A 55 19.68 40.15 19.26
N VAL A 56 19.23 39.09 18.60
CA VAL A 56 19.45 37.73 19.05
C VAL A 56 20.89 37.43 18.74
N ASP A 57 21.69 37.22 19.77
CA ASP A 57 23.10 36.85 19.67
C ASP A 57 23.27 35.69 18.67
N ASP A 58 24.13 35.89 17.67
CA ASP A 58 24.29 34.98 16.53
C ASP A 58 24.65 33.55 16.99
N GLU A 59 25.31 33.40 18.15
CA GLU A 59 25.58 32.10 18.76
C GLU A 59 24.31 31.33 19.20
N VAL A 60 23.29 32.04 19.68
CA VAL A 60 22.00 31.45 20.08
C VAL A 60 21.20 31.04 18.83
N LEU A 61 21.27 31.83 17.77
CA LEU A 61 20.67 31.51 16.47
C LEU A 61 21.36 30.29 15.83
N VAL A 62 22.69 30.27 15.80
CA VAL A 62 23.50 29.16 15.27
C VAL A 62 23.29 27.88 16.08
N SER A 63 23.22 27.96 17.41
CA SER A 63 22.97 26.78 18.26
C SER A 63 21.55 26.22 18.06
N ARG A 64 20.53 27.07 17.92
CA ARG A 64 19.16 26.64 17.56
C ARG A 64 19.08 26.04 16.16
N ILE A 65 19.77 26.60 15.17
CA ILE A 65 19.87 26.06 13.81
C ILE A 65 20.57 24.70 13.82
N LYS A 66 21.72 24.58 14.50
CA LYS A 66 22.46 23.31 14.66
C LYS A 66 21.60 22.25 15.36
N ALA A 67 20.87 22.62 16.41
CA ALA A 67 19.94 21.72 17.11
C ALA A 67 18.79 21.26 16.19
N ARG A 68 18.23 22.16 15.38
CA ARG A 68 17.19 21.83 14.40
C ARG A 68 17.70 20.91 13.30
N ILE A 69 18.89 21.16 12.75
CA ILE A 69 19.53 20.29 11.75
C ILE A 69 19.82 18.91 12.33
N LYS A 70 20.34 18.85 13.57
CA LYS A 70 20.60 17.59 14.28
C LYS A 70 19.31 16.80 14.54
N GLY A 71 18.23 17.49 14.91
CA GLY A 71 16.90 16.90 15.09
C GLY A 71 16.31 16.34 13.80
N MET A 72 16.36 17.11 12.70
CA MET A 72 15.92 16.62 11.38
C MET A 72 16.73 15.42 10.91
N ARG A 73 18.07 15.46 11.02
CA ARG A 73 18.93 14.34 10.61
C ARG A 73 18.60 13.05 11.36
N ARG A 74 18.29 13.16 12.66
CA ARG A 74 17.87 12.02 13.49
C ARG A 74 16.53 11.46 13.03
N ILE A 75 15.54 12.31 12.76
CA ILE A 75 14.24 11.90 12.22
C ILE A 75 14.40 11.17 10.88
N THR A 76 15.19 11.72 9.96
CA THR A 76 15.46 11.09 8.66
C THR A 76 16.15 9.72 8.84
N LEU A 77 17.12 9.62 9.75
CA LEU A 77 17.82 8.37 10.03
C LEU A 77 16.87 7.30 10.57
N TYR A 78 15.99 7.66 11.52
CA TYR A 78 14.97 6.73 12.01
C TYR A 78 13.98 6.33 10.94
N GLY A 79 13.56 7.26 10.08
CA GLY A 79 12.70 6.96 8.94
C GLY A 79 13.34 5.96 7.99
N LEU A 80 14.61 6.15 7.59
CA LEU A 80 15.34 5.23 6.71
C LEU A 80 15.57 3.86 7.36
N LEU A 81 15.89 3.84 8.65
CA LEU A 81 16.07 2.59 9.39
C LEU A 81 14.74 1.83 9.52
N GLY A 82 13.66 2.53 9.84
CA GLY A 82 12.30 1.97 9.85
C GLY A 82 11.91 1.42 8.48
N PHE A 83 12.16 2.17 7.40
CA PHE A 83 11.91 1.71 6.03
C PHE A 83 12.63 0.41 5.73
N SER A 84 13.93 0.36 6.07
CA SER A 84 14.77 -0.81 5.84
C SER A 84 14.25 -2.04 6.60
N ILE A 85 13.90 -1.90 7.88
CA ILE A 85 13.30 -2.98 8.68
C ILE A 85 11.96 -3.42 8.07
N GLY A 86 11.15 -2.46 7.62
CA GLY A 86 9.86 -2.75 7.02
C GLY A 86 9.95 -3.53 5.70
N LEU A 87 10.96 -3.28 4.85
CA LEU A 87 11.19 -4.06 3.63
C LEU A 87 11.41 -5.56 3.92
N PHE A 88 12.04 -5.89 5.05
CA PHE A 88 12.28 -7.28 5.45
C PHE A 88 11.17 -7.84 6.34
N SER A 89 10.11 -7.08 6.62
CA SER A 89 9.12 -7.46 7.61
C SER A 89 8.30 -8.69 7.22
N GLY A 90 8.15 -9.01 5.93
CA GLY A 90 7.51 -10.25 5.49
C GLY A 90 8.24 -11.52 5.94
N PHE A 91 9.54 -11.45 6.18
CA PHE A 91 10.34 -12.61 6.60
C PHE A 91 10.19 -12.96 8.08
N TYR A 92 9.35 -12.25 8.85
CA TYR A 92 9.15 -12.50 10.28
C TYR A 92 8.75 -13.96 10.58
N THR A 93 8.07 -14.64 9.66
CA THR A 93 7.64 -16.04 9.84
C THR A 93 8.83 -17.01 9.88
N ARG A 94 9.92 -16.68 9.19
CA ARG A 94 11.14 -17.50 9.06
C ARG A 94 12.17 -17.24 10.18
N ASP A 95 11.94 -16.21 10.98
CA ASP A 95 12.83 -15.87 12.09
C ASP A 95 12.47 -16.68 13.35
N ASP A 96 13.47 -17.34 13.93
CA ASP A 96 13.34 -18.15 15.14
C ASP A 96 13.51 -17.30 16.42
N PHE A 97 14.13 -16.11 16.31
CA PHE A 97 14.35 -15.27 17.47
C PHE A 97 13.14 -14.37 17.76
N LEU A 98 12.55 -14.53 18.95
CA LEU A 98 11.25 -13.95 19.29
C LEU A 98 11.22 -12.40 19.19
N LEU A 99 12.29 -11.72 19.58
CA LEU A 99 12.32 -10.26 19.60
C LEU A 99 12.37 -9.67 18.19
N THR A 100 13.26 -10.18 17.33
CA THR A 100 13.38 -9.72 15.94
C THR A 100 12.15 -10.11 15.14
N LYS A 101 11.60 -11.30 15.39
CA LYS A 101 10.29 -11.72 14.88
C LYS A 101 9.19 -10.73 15.24
N ALA A 102 9.08 -10.30 16.50
CA ALA A 102 8.06 -9.32 16.90
C ALA A 102 8.27 -7.95 16.24
N MET A 103 9.52 -7.48 16.15
CA MET A 103 9.85 -6.20 15.51
C MET A 103 9.50 -6.19 14.02
N MET A 104 9.66 -7.32 13.32
CA MET A 104 9.29 -7.49 11.91
C MET A 104 7.79 -7.76 11.73
N ALA A 105 7.17 -8.54 12.62
CA ALA A 105 5.76 -8.91 12.53
C ALA A 105 4.84 -7.70 12.69
N LEU A 106 5.17 -6.78 13.60
CA LEU A 106 4.34 -5.61 13.90
C LEU A 106 4.03 -4.75 12.66
N PRO A 107 5.02 -4.22 11.92
CA PRO A 107 4.75 -3.43 10.72
C PRO A 107 4.06 -4.25 9.62
N TYR A 108 4.37 -5.54 9.48
CA TYR A 108 3.72 -6.41 8.50
C TYR A 108 2.22 -6.59 8.80
N LYS A 109 1.86 -6.89 10.05
CA LYS A 109 0.45 -7.09 10.45
C LYS A 109 -0.34 -5.79 10.45
N LEU A 110 0.28 -4.67 10.81
CA LEU A 110 -0.35 -3.36 10.66
C LEU A 110 -0.57 -3.01 9.18
N ALA A 111 0.33 -3.41 8.28
CA ALA A 111 0.14 -3.23 6.84
C ALA A 111 -1.01 -4.07 6.31
N GLU A 112 -1.06 -5.35 6.70
CA GLU A 112 -2.16 -6.25 6.35
C GLU A 112 -3.50 -5.68 6.83
N PHE A 113 -3.56 -5.19 8.07
CA PHE A 113 -4.76 -4.54 8.61
C PHE A 113 -5.14 -3.28 7.83
N ALA A 114 -4.18 -2.38 7.59
CA ALA A 114 -4.43 -1.10 6.92
C ALA A 114 -4.89 -1.29 5.47
N LEU A 115 -4.27 -2.22 4.73
CA LEU A 115 -4.71 -2.58 3.38
C LEU A 115 -6.03 -3.34 3.37
N GLY A 116 -6.29 -4.16 4.39
CA GLY A 116 -7.54 -4.91 4.53
C GLY A 116 -8.79 -4.02 4.55
N ILE A 117 -8.67 -2.79 5.05
CA ILE A 117 -9.75 -1.78 5.01
C ILE A 117 -10.19 -1.48 3.56
N PHE A 118 -9.26 -1.48 2.61
CA PHE A 118 -9.50 -1.08 1.22
C PHE A 118 -9.63 -2.27 0.26
N PHE A 119 -8.91 -3.36 0.52
CA PHE A 119 -8.71 -4.45 -0.44
C PHE A 119 -9.22 -5.82 0.02
N SER A 120 -9.83 -5.93 1.21
CA SER A 120 -10.40 -7.21 1.67
C SER A 120 -11.43 -7.79 0.71
N GLY A 121 -12.17 -6.95 -0.02
CA GLY A 121 -13.12 -7.40 -1.05
C GLY A 121 -12.48 -8.12 -2.24
N ASN A 122 -11.18 -7.95 -2.46
CA ASN A 122 -10.44 -8.64 -3.53
C ASN A 122 -9.96 -10.04 -3.12
N ALA A 123 -9.98 -10.34 -1.82
CA ALA A 123 -9.44 -11.58 -1.31
C ALA A 123 -10.26 -12.77 -1.81
N LEU A 124 -9.58 -13.78 -2.37
CA LEU A 124 -10.27 -15.01 -2.77
C LEU A 124 -10.83 -15.73 -1.54
N PRO A 125 -11.99 -16.42 -1.67
CA PRO A 125 -12.51 -17.29 -0.64
C PRO A 125 -11.44 -18.29 -0.16
N LEU A 126 -11.45 -18.64 1.14
CA LEU A 126 -10.44 -19.51 1.76
C LEU A 126 -10.18 -20.80 0.97
N ARG A 127 -11.25 -21.41 0.45
CA ARG A 127 -11.19 -22.64 -0.34
C ARG A 127 -10.51 -22.46 -1.70
N GLU A 128 -10.66 -21.29 -2.32
CA GLU A 128 -9.98 -20.97 -3.57
C GLU A 128 -8.52 -20.56 -3.33
N ARG A 129 -8.27 -19.93 -2.17
CA ARG A 129 -6.94 -19.53 -1.70
C ARG A 129 -5.99 -20.71 -1.58
N MET A 130 -6.47 -21.85 -1.07
CA MET A 130 -5.64 -23.07 -0.94
C MET A 130 -5.26 -23.70 -2.30
N ASN A 131 -6.02 -23.42 -3.35
CA ASN A 131 -5.87 -24.05 -4.67
C ASN A 131 -5.27 -23.10 -5.72
N TYR A 132 -4.69 -21.98 -5.30
CA TYR A 132 -4.11 -21.00 -6.19
C TYR A 132 -2.67 -20.67 -5.79
N PHE A 133 -1.72 -21.33 -6.45
CA PHE A 133 -0.30 -21.26 -6.12
C PHE A 133 0.36 -19.88 -6.31
N TYR A 134 -0.28 -18.96 -7.04
CA TYR A 134 0.28 -17.63 -7.34
C TYR A 134 -0.19 -16.52 -6.41
N GLN A 135 -0.88 -16.85 -5.30
CA GLN A 135 -1.21 -15.87 -4.29
C GLN A 135 0.01 -15.54 -3.42
N GLY A 136 0.31 -14.25 -3.30
CA GLY A 136 1.29 -13.76 -2.32
C GLY A 136 0.71 -13.70 -0.90
N GLU A 137 1.58 -13.33 0.04
CA GLU A 137 1.38 -13.58 1.47
C GLU A 137 0.20 -12.83 2.10
N MET A 138 -0.21 -11.65 1.60
CA MET A 138 -1.37 -10.91 2.12
C MET A 138 -2.69 -11.34 1.44
N GLY A 139 -2.61 -11.69 0.16
CA GLY A 139 -3.71 -12.20 -0.65
C GLY A 139 -4.72 -11.15 -1.13
N PHE A 140 -4.32 -9.87 -1.18
CA PHE A 140 -5.19 -8.75 -1.60
C PHE A 140 -5.23 -8.54 -3.12
N PHE A 141 -4.20 -8.99 -3.83
CA PHE A 141 -4.07 -8.85 -5.28
C PHE A 141 -3.85 -10.22 -5.94
N PRO A 142 -4.83 -11.14 -5.85
CA PRO A 142 -4.66 -12.53 -6.25
C PRO A 142 -4.28 -12.72 -7.72
N TYR A 143 -4.67 -11.80 -8.60
CA TYR A 143 -4.36 -11.88 -10.02
C TYR A 143 -3.20 -10.98 -10.45
N HIS A 144 -2.44 -10.40 -9.52
CA HIS A 144 -1.31 -9.53 -9.85
C HIS A 144 -0.13 -9.80 -8.90
N PRO A 145 0.67 -10.86 -9.15
CA PRO A 145 1.68 -11.34 -8.21
C PRO A 145 2.77 -10.30 -7.89
N ILE A 146 3.15 -9.48 -8.88
CA ILE A 146 4.12 -8.39 -8.68
C ILE A 146 3.55 -7.31 -7.75
N LEU A 147 2.29 -6.92 -7.95
CA LEU A 147 1.64 -5.90 -7.13
C LEU A 147 1.42 -6.39 -5.70
N GLU A 148 1.05 -7.67 -5.56
CA GLU A 148 0.97 -8.36 -4.27
C GLU A 148 2.32 -8.33 -3.54
N PHE A 149 3.42 -8.68 -4.22
CA PHE A 149 4.76 -8.59 -3.66
C PHE A 149 5.14 -7.17 -3.24
N LEU A 150 4.86 -6.17 -4.08
CA LEU A 150 5.12 -4.77 -3.78
C LEU A 150 4.29 -4.29 -2.58
N ALA A 151 3.01 -4.66 -2.50
CA ALA A 151 2.15 -4.33 -1.38
C ALA A 151 2.66 -4.96 -0.07
N ALA A 152 3.08 -6.22 -0.12
CA ALA A 152 3.63 -6.96 1.01
C ALA A 152 5.01 -6.47 1.46
N THR A 153 5.73 -5.73 0.61
CA THR A 153 7.09 -5.23 0.91
C THR A 153 7.10 -3.74 1.26
N ILE A 154 6.46 -2.91 0.44
CA ILE A 154 6.49 -1.44 0.56
C ILE A 154 5.53 -0.96 1.64
N THR A 155 4.36 -1.57 1.81
CA THR A 155 3.40 -1.11 2.81
C THR A 155 3.93 -1.29 4.24
N PRO A 156 4.52 -2.44 4.62
CA PRO A 156 5.22 -2.57 5.88
C PRO A 156 6.40 -1.59 6.02
N ALA A 157 7.12 -1.28 4.94
CA ALA A 157 8.17 -0.25 4.93
C ALA A 157 7.65 1.15 5.27
N ILE A 158 6.53 1.57 4.68
CA ILE A 158 5.85 2.84 5.00
C ILE A 158 5.44 2.86 6.49
N ILE A 159 4.84 1.78 6.99
CA ILE A 159 4.37 1.70 8.38
C ILE A 159 5.53 1.65 9.38
N ALA A 160 6.55 0.84 9.11
CA ALA A 160 7.75 0.77 9.96
C ALA A 160 8.47 2.12 10.01
N SER A 161 8.55 2.83 8.89
CA SER A 161 9.09 4.19 8.84
C SER A 161 8.27 5.16 9.69
N PHE A 162 6.94 5.10 9.59
CA PHE A 162 6.04 5.89 10.42
C PHE A 162 6.29 5.63 11.91
N ILE A 163 6.30 4.36 12.32
CA ILE A 163 6.54 3.95 13.72
C ILE A 163 7.93 4.43 14.18
N ALA A 164 8.97 4.21 13.38
CA ALA A 164 10.33 4.59 13.74
C ALA A 164 10.48 6.11 13.88
N VAL A 165 9.85 6.89 12.99
CA VAL A 165 9.84 8.35 13.14
C VAL A 165 9.05 8.76 14.38
N VAL A 166 7.90 8.14 14.67
CA VAL A 166 7.13 8.40 15.90
C VAL A 166 7.97 8.11 17.15
N ILE A 167 8.72 7.01 17.18
CA ILE A 167 9.65 6.69 18.28
C ILE A 167 10.77 7.74 18.36
N GLY A 168 11.40 8.07 17.23
CA GLY A 168 12.40 9.13 17.16
C GLY A 168 11.87 10.50 17.60
N TYR A 169 10.58 10.74 17.38
CA TYR A 169 9.84 11.92 17.81
C TYR A 169 9.67 11.91 19.34
N PHE A 170 9.22 10.80 19.95
CA PHE A 170 9.09 10.70 21.41
C PHE A 170 10.43 10.74 22.17
N LEU A 171 11.51 10.24 21.56
CA LEU A 171 12.85 10.20 22.17
C LEU A 171 13.65 11.51 22.00
N SER A 172 13.10 12.54 21.36
CA SER A 172 13.79 13.81 21.08
C SER A 172 13.30 14.97 21.97
N ASP A 173 14.14 15.99 22.11
CA ASP A 173 14.08 17.03 23.15
C ASP A 173 12.87 17.99 23.05
N LYS A 174 12.02 18.06 24.09
CA LYS A 174 10.66 18.67 24.17
C LYS A 174 10.50 20.08 23.58
N ARG A 175 11.58 20.82 23.32
CA ARG A 175 11.57 22.19 22.79
C ARG A 175 11.29 22.31 21.28
N VAL A 176 11.48 21.25 20.50
CA VAL A 176 11.14 21.22 19.06
C VAL A 176 9.63 20.98 18.81
N PHE A 177 8.87 20.75 19.88
CA PHE A 177 7.56 20.09 19.85
C PHE A 177 6.41 21.07 20.06
N ARG A 178 5.99 21.73 18.98
CA ARG A 178 4.68 22.41 18.93
C ARG A 178 3.62 21.43 18.42
N ARG A 179 2.42 21.38 19.03
CA ARG A 179 1.28 20.55 18.59
C ARG A 179 1.02 20.63 17.06
N LYS A 180 1.23 21.81 16.46
CA LYS A 180 1.15 22.06 15.01
C LYS A 180 2.07 21.15 14.17
N ASN A 181 3.24 20.77 14.69
CA ASN A 181 4.19 19.92 13.96
C ASN A 181 3.78 18.44 13.96
N ILE A 182 3.12 17.96 15.02
CA ILE A 182 2.57 16.58 15.10
C ILE A 182 1.44 16.42 14.09
N ILE A 183 0.52 17.38 14.04
CA ILE A 183 -0.61 17.33 13.09
C ILE A 183 -0.09 17.33 11.65
N LYS A 184 0.87 18.21 11.31
CA LYS A 184 1.51 18.21 9.99
C LYS A 184 2.17 16.89 9.66
N PHE A 185 2.85 16.27 10.63
CA PHE A 185 3.46 14.95 10.46
C PHE A 185 2.43 13.87 10.14
N LEU A 186 1.36 13.76 10.95
CA LEU A 186 0.29 12.79 10.74
C LEU A 186 -0.38 12.99 9.37
N VAL A 187 -0.71 14.24 9.01
CA VAL A 187 -1.29 14.56 7.70
C VAL A 187 -0.35 14.16 6.56
N THR A 188 0.95 14.42 6.68
CA THR A 188 1.94 14.05 5.66
C THR A 188 1.99 12.54 5.44
N TRP A 189 2.01 11.75 6.52
CA TRP A 189 2.00 10.29 6.43
C TRP A 189 0.69 9.73 5.91
N SER A 190 -0.44 10.30 6.30
CA SER A 190 -1.74 9.95 5.72
C SER A 190 -1.77 10.20 4.21
N ILE A 191 -1.23 11.32 3.74
CA ILE A 191 -1.12 11.60 2.30
C ILE A 191 -0.24 10.56 1.60
N ILE A 192 0.94 10.25 2.14
CA ILE A 192 1.84 9.22 1.57
C ILE A 192 1.12 7.87 1.46
N PHE A 193 0.45 7.45 2.53
CA PHE A 193 -0.27 6.18 2.58
C PHE A 193 -1.45 6.16 1.60
N LEU A 194 -2.21 7.25 1.48
CA LEU A 194 -3.32 7.37 0.52
C LEU A 194 -2.82 7.36 -0.93
N ILE A 195 -1.73 8.06 -1.24
CA ILE A 195 -1.12 8.03 -2.58
C ILE A 195 -0.69 6.59 -2.92
N TRP A 196 0.01 5.91 -2.00
CA TRP A 196 0.42 4.53 -2.19
C TRP A 196 -0.79 3.60 -2.42
N THR A 197 -1.82 3.72 -1.58
CA THR A 197 -3.07 2.95 -1.71
C THR A 197 -3.77 3.23 -3.04
N GLY A 198 -3.78 4.48 -3.49
CA GLY A 198 -4.33 4.87 -4.80
C GLY A 198 -3.55 4.25 -5.97
N ILE A 199 -2.22 4.19 -5.89
CA ILE A 199 -1.38 3.52 -6.89
C ILE A 199 -1.71 2.01 -6.93
N LEU A 200 -1.82 1.36 -5.78
CA LEU A 200 -2.20 -0.06 -5.71
C LEU A 200 -3.57 -0.30 -6.35
N TYR A 201 -4.58 0.50 -5.97
CA TYR A 201 -5.93 0.40 -6.50
C TYR A 201 -5.98 0.61 -8.02
N GLY A 202 -5.36 1.68 -8.52
CA GLY A 202 -5.33 2.00 -9.94
C GLY A 202 -4.61 0.94 -10.78
N THR A 203 -3.45 0.47 -10.31
CA THR A 203 -2.67 -0.56 -11.00
C THR A 203 -3.43 -1.88 -11.05
N TYR A 204 -4.06 -2.28 -9.93
CA TYR A 204 -4.81 -3.53 -9.88
C TYR A 204 -6.04 -3.50 -10.79
N ASN A 205 -6.83 -2.43 -10.76
CA ASN A 205 -8.01 -2.30 -11.61
C ASN A 205 -7.65 -2.21 -13.09
N HIS A 206 -6.53 -1.58 -13.43
CA HIS A 206 -6.03 -1.60 -14.80
C HIS A 206 -5.70 -3.03 -15.26
N ALA A 207 -5.06 -3.83 -14.40
CA ALA A 207 -4.77 -5.23 -14.69
C ALA A 207 -6.05 -6.08 -14.78
N LEU A 208 -7.03 -5.86 -13.91
CA LEU A 208 -8.33 -6.53 -13.97
C LEU A 208 -9.09 -6.18 -15.25
N GLY A 209 -9.12 -4.92 -15.67
CA GLY A 209 -9.75 -4.52 -16.93
C GLY A 209 -9.15 -5.24 -18.14
N LYS A 210 -7.81 -5.37 -18.18
CA LYS A 210 -7.13 -6.17 -19.22
C LYS A 210 -7.51 -7.64 -19.18
N ILE A 211 -7.61 -8.23 -17.99
CA ILE A 211 -8.04 -9.62 -17.81
C ILE A 211 -9.48 -9.80 -18.29
N GLU A 212 -10.39 -8.92 -17.89
CA GLU A 212 -11.81 -8.98 -18.24
C GLU A 212 -12.09 -8.77 -19.73
N ASN A 213 -11.23 -8.04 -20.43
CA ASN A 213 -11.37 -7.85 -21.88
C ASN A 213 -10.47 -8.79 -22.69
N LEU A 214 -9.73 -9.70 -22.02
CA LEU A 214 -8.72 -10.57 -22.65
C LEU A 214 -7.67 -9.79 -23.48
N GLU A 215 -7.37 -8.56 -23.06
CA GLU A 215 -6.55 -7.61 -23.81
C GLU A 215 -5.07 -7.64 -23.41
N GLY A 216 -4.20 -7.75 -24.40
CA GLY A 216 -2.76 -7.60 -24.20
C GLY A 216 -2.13 -8.78 -23.44
N ILE A 217 -2.58 -10.00 -23.75
CA ILE A 217 -1.92 -11.25 -23.36
C ILE A 217 -0.50 -11.25 -23.93
N LYS A 218 0.50 -11.36 -23.04
CA LYS A 218 1.94 -11.29 -23.38
C LYS A 218 2.63 -12.65 -23.35
N ALA A 219 2.05 -13.61 -22.65
CA ALA A 219 2.53 -14.97 -22.53
C ALA A 219 1.40 -15.87 -22.03
N MET A 220 1.52 -17.16 -22.30
CA MET A 220 0.63 -18.17 -21.75
C MET A 220 1.36 -19.49 -21.53
N THR A 221 1.01 -20.19 -20.47
CA THR A 221 1.42 -21.58 -20.25
C THR A 221 0.20 -22.46 -20.37
N VAL A 222 0.25 -23.45 -21.26
CA VAL A 222 -0.88 -24.32 -21.56
C VAL A 222 -0.58 -25.73 -21.06
N CYS A 223 -1.53 -26.29 -20.32
CA CYS A 223 -1.51 -27.66 -19.82
C CYS A 223 -2.78 -28.38 -20.31
N THR A 224 -2.69 -29.68 -20.57
CA THR A 224 -3.88 -30.52 -20.55
C THR A 224 -4.33 -30.69 -19.11
N ALA A 225 -5.64 -30.59 -18.88
CA ALA A 225 -6.24 -30.88 -17.59
C ALA A 225 -7.25 -32.00 -17.78
N GLU A 226 -7.00 -33.13 -17.13
CA GLU A 226 -7.88 -34.30 -17.06
C GLU A 226 -8.23 -34.55 -15.58
N LYS A 227 -9.25 -35.39 -15.33
CA LYS A 227 -9.88 -35.60 -14.01
C LYS A 227 -8.90 -35.80 -12.84
N ASN A 228 -7.70 -36.35 -13.08
CA ASN A 228 -6.65 -36.56 -12.08
C ASN A 228 -5.22 -36.24 -12.57
N SER A 229 -5.06 -35.59 -13.72
CA SER A 229 -3.72 -35.34 -14.30
C SER A 229 -3.66 -33.95 -14.93
N THR A 230 -2.50 -33.30 -14.79
CA THR A 230 -2.16 -32.12 -15.58
C THR A 230 -0.86 -32.38 -16.28
N SER A 231 -0.85 -32.31 -17.61
CA SER A 231 0.38 -32.49 -18.40
C SER A 231 0.72 -31.18 -19.08
N TRP A 232 1.94 -30.71 -18.86
CA TRP A 232 2.44 -29.51 -19.51
C TRP A 232 2.49 -29.74 -21.03
N LEU A 233 1.94 -28.81 -21.81
CA LEU A 233 1.96 -28.88 -23.28
C LEU A 233 2.99 -27.92 -23.86
N VAL A 234 2.82 -26.63 -23.56
CA VAL A 234 3.62 -25.58 -24.19
C VAL A 234 3.65 -24.33 -23.31
N ARG A 235 4.77 -23.62 -23.37
CA ARG A 235 4.90 -22.25 -22.86
C ARG A 235 5.11 -21.33 -24.05
N ILE A 236 4.19 -20.40 -24.24
CA ILE A 236 4.22 -19.38 -25.28
C ILE A 236 4.66 -18.09 -24.59
N ASP A 237 5.92 -17.72 -24.75
CA ASP A 237 6.46 -16.46 -24.24
C ASP A 237 6.51 -15.38 -25.34
N LYS A 238 7.08 -14.22 -25.00
CA LYS A 238 7.18 -13.08 -25.92
C LYS A 238 7.98 -13.39 -27.20
N GLU A 239 8.90 -14.35 -27.16
CA GLU A 239 9.66 -14.76 -28.32
C GLU A 239 8.84 -15.71 -29.18
N ALA A 240 8.15 -16.68 -28.56
CA ALA A 240 7.23 -17.58 -29.25
C ALA A 240 6.07 -16.82 -29.94
N LEU A 241 5.62 -15.69 -29.38
CA LEU A 241 4.61 -14.82 -30.01
C LEU A 241 5.07 -14.15 -31.32
N ARG A 242 6.34 -14.26 -31.70
CA ARG A 242 6.80 -13.84 -33.05
C ARG A 242 6.42 -14.84 -34.13
N ASP A 243 6.15 -16.09 -33.75
CA ASP A 243 5.61 -17.10 -34.66
C ASP A 243 4.13 -16.81 -34.93
N GLU A 244 3.75 -16.76 -36.20
CA GLU A 244 2.38 -16.53 -36.65
C GLU A 244 1.42 -17.56 -36.04
N LYS A 245 1.88 -18.79 -35.83
CA LYS A 245 1.10 -19.86 -35.22
C LYS A 245 0.57 -19.47 -33.84
N TYR A 246 1.47 -18.97 -32.99
CA TYR A 246 1.18 -18.63 -31.61
C TYR A 246 0.54 -17.24 -31.47
N SER A 247 0.91 -16.28 -32.32
CA SER A 247 0.26 -14.97 -32.33
C SER A 247 -1.22 -15.09 -32.69
N LYS A 248 -1.55 -15.90 -33.72
CA LYS A 248 -2.93 -16.19 -34.11
C LYS A 248 -3.71 -16.91 -33.01
N LEU A 249 -3.08 -17.81 -32.26
CA LEU A 249 -3.71 -18.46 -31.11
C LEU A 249 -4.09 -17.44 -30.03
N VAL A 250 -3.23 -16.47 -29.75
CA VAL A 250 -3.55 -15.38 -28.81
C VAL A 250 -4.69 -14.52 -29.33
N THR A 251 -4.67 -14.15 -30.62
CA THR A 251 -5.75 -13.38 -31.24
C THR A 251 -7.10 -14.09 -31.11
N ILE A 252 -7.15 -15.40 -31.37
CA ILE A 252 -8.38 -16.19 -31.20
C ILE A 252 -8.92 -16.10 -29.76
N ILE A 253 -8.04 -16.22 -28.76
CA ILE A 253 -8.42 -16.13 -27.35
C ILE A 253 -8.90 -14.71 -27.02
N SER A 254 -8.18 -13.68 -27.46
CA SER A 254 -8.54 -12.28 -27.21
C SER A 254 -9.83 -11.83 -27.90
N GLU A 255 -10.22 -12.47 -29.00
CA GLU A 255 -11.46 -12.19 -29.74
C GLU A 255 -12.62 -13.13 -29.38
N ALA A 256 -12.49 -13.93 -28.32
CA ALA A 256 -13.56 -14.82 -27.90
C ALA A 256 -14.81 -14.02 -27.50
N GLU A 257 -15.99 -14.51 -27.87
CA GLU A 257 -17.24 -13.79 -27.61
C GLU A 257 -17.63 -13.94 -26.15
N GLU A 258 -17.85 -12.83 -25.44
CA GLU A 258 -18.28 -12.88 -24.06
C GLU A 258 -19.68 -13.50 -23.94
N VAL A 259 -19.83 -14.44 -23.01
CA VAL A 259 -21.11 -15.08 -22.66
C VAL A 259 -21.41 -14.87 -21.18
N GLU A 260 -22.59 -15.34 -20.75
CA GLU A 260 -23.00 -15.24 -19.35
C GLU A 260 -21.98 -15.87 -18.41
N ARG A 261 -21.75 -15.23 -17.26
CA ARG A 261 -20.75 -15.67 -16.26
C ARG A 261 -20.97 -17.12 -15.85
N LYS A 262 -19.86 -17.85 -15.67
CA LYS A 262 -19.87 -19.27 -15.27
C LYS A 262 -18.93 -19.53 -14.10
N ILE A 263 -19.23 -20.60 -13.39
CA ILE A 263 -18.38 -21.07 -12.28
C ILE A 263 -17.16 -21.77 -12.87
N TYR A 264 -15.96 -21.40 -12.41
CA TYR A 264 -14.73 -22.06 -12.83
C TYR A 264 -14.78 -23.56 -12.49
N PRO A 265 -14.55 -24.46 -13.46
CA PRO A 265 -14.80 -25.88 -13.28
C PRO A 265 -13.78 -26.52 -12.34
N ARG A 266 -14.27 -27.49 -11.54
CA ARG A 266 -13.45 -28.28 -10.61
C ARG A 266 -12.85 -29.50 -11.27
N GLU A 267 -13.71 -30.29 -11.91
CA GLU A 267 -13.28 -31.38 -12.79
C GLU A 267 -13.03 -30.76 -14.17
N LYS A 268 -11.81 -30.90 -14.66
CA LYS A 268 -11.38 -30.32 -15.92
C LYS A 268 -11.19 -31.44 -16.91
N ASP A 269 -11.72 -31.23 -18.11
CA ASP A 269 -11.48 -32.06 -19.27
C ASP A 269 -11.25 -31.15 -20.47
N GLY A 270 -10.02 -30.64 -20.56
CA GLY A 270 -9.74 -29.53 -21.46
C GLY A 270 -8.32 -29.02 -21.41
N TYR A 271 -8.17 -27.74 -21.74
CA TYR A 271 -6.91 -27.01 -21.58
C TYR A 271 -7.01 -26.08 -20.37
N GLU A 272 -5.98 -26.08 -19.54
CA GLU A 272 -5.76 -25.05 -18.54
C GLU A 272 -4.65 -24.13 -19.01
N ILE A 273 -4.99 -22.86 -19.18
CA ILE A 273 -4.14 -21.82 -19.74
C ILE A 273 -3.87 -20.81 -18.62
N LEU A 274 -2.62 -20.72 -18.17
CA LEU A 274 -2.17 -19.63 -17.32
C LEU A 274 -1.77 -18.46 -18.22
N ALA A 275 -2.60 -17.42 -18.27
CA ALA A 275 -2.38 -16.26 -19.13
C ALA A 275 -1.73 -15.11 -18.35
N ASP A 276 -0.65 -14.56 -18.91
CA ASP A 276 0.03 -13.37 -18.40
C ASP A 276 -0.33 -12.16 -19.28
N PHE A 277 -0.60 -11.03 -18.64
CA PHE A 277 -1.03 -9.80 -19.29
C PHE A 277 0.05 -8.71 -19.21
N SER A 278 0.07 -7.84 -20.22
CA SER A 278 0.98 -6.69 -20.31
C SER A 278 0.84 -5.69 -19.16
N GLY A 279 -0.27 -5.71 -18.42
CA GLY A 279 -0.49 -4.93 -17.19
C GLY A 279 0.00 -5.59 -15.91
N GLY A 280 0.68 -6.74 -15.97
CA GLY A 280 1.16 -7.47 -14.78
C GLY A 280 0.17 -8.46 -14.18
N GLY A 281 -1.04 -8.55 -14.75
CA GLY A 281 -2.04 -9.52 -14.37
C GLY A 281 -1.66 -10.94 -14.81
N THR A 282 -1.96 -11.93 -13.98
CA THR A 282 -1.81 -13.36 -14.28
C THR A 282 -3.04 -14.09 -13.76
N ILE A 283 -3.73 -14.84 -14.62
CA ILE A 283 -4.94 -15.56 -14.26
C ILE A 283 -5.09 -16.86 -15.06
N PRO A 284 -5.61 -17.94 -14.46
CA PRO A 284 -5.86 -19.15 -15.19
C PRO A 284 -7.22 -19.10 -15.88
N ILE A 285 -7.24 -19.71 -17.06
CA ILE A 285 -8.36 -19.79 -17.98
C ILE A 285 -8.54 -21.27 -18.32
N TYR A 286 -9.75 -21.77 -18.17
CA TYR A 286 -10.12 -23.10 -18.61
C TYR A 286 -10.76 -23.03 -19.99
N LEU A 287 -10.39 -23.94 -20.89
CA LEU A 287 -11.02 -24.10 -22.20
C LEU A 287 -11.48 -25.54 -22.38
N ASN A 288 -12.80 -25.73 -22.56
CA ASN A 288 -13.40 -27.01 -22.89
C ASN A 288 -13.06 -27.39 -24.35
N ARG A 289 -12.52 -28.59 -24.55
CA ARG A 289 -12.11 -29.08 -25.88
C ARG A 289 -13.28 -29.33 -26.81
N ASP A 290 -14.45 -29.66 -26.32
CA ASP A 290 -15.57 -30.08 -27.15
C ASP A 290 -16.51 -28.93 -27.46
N SER A 291 -16.86 -28.15 -26.43
CA SER A 291 -17.82 -27.06 -26.58
C SER A 291 -17.19 -25.73 -27.01
N GLY A 292 -15.88 -25.54 -26.86
CA GLY A 292 -15.21 -24.25 -27.06
C GLY A 292 -15.52 -23.22 -25.97
N GLU A 293 -16.16 -23.65 -24.89
CA GLU A 293 -16.45 -22.81 -23.73
C GLU A 293 -15.15 -22.48 -22.98
N MET A 294 -14.92 -21.20 -22.77
CA MET A 294 -13.76 -20.67 -22.09
C MET A 294 -14.18 -19.96 -20.80
N ILE A 295 -13.62 -20.33 -19.65
CA ILE A 295 -13.99 -19.78 -18.35
C ILE A 295 -12.72 -19.25 -17.66
N VAL A 296 -12.71 -17.96 -17.36
CA VAL A 296 -11.65 -17.29 -16.62
C VAL A 296 -11.91 -17.47 -15.12
N ARG A 297 -10.86 -17.59 -14.30
CA ARG A 297 -11.02 -17.84 -12.84
C ARG A 297 -11.85 -16.80 -12.10
N ASN A 298 -11.93 -15.57 -12.58
CA ASN A 298 -12.79 -14.52 -12.01
C ASN A 298 -14.29 -14.70 -12.33
N GLY A 299 -14.66 -15.78 -13.05
CA GLY A 299 -16.04 -16.13 -13.41
C GLY A 299 -16.54 -15.55 -14.73
N ARG A 300 -15.74 -14.73 -15.43
CA ARG A 300 -16.04 -14.34 -16.82
C ARG A 300 -15.96 -15.56 -17.72
N ALA A 301 -16.87 -15.66 -18.67
CA ALA A 301 -16.93 -16.76 -19.61
C ALA A 301 -17.03 -16.23 -21.04
N TYR A 302 -16.48 -17.00 -21.96
CA TYR A 302 -16.42 -16.67 -23.37
C TYR A 302 -16.66 -17.92 -24.21
N GLN A 303 -17.03 -17.72 -25.46
CA GLN A 303 -17.28 -18.78 -26.42
C GLN A 303 -16.30 -18.65 -27.59
N ILE A 304 -15.58 -19.74 -27.87
CA ILE A 304 -14.77 -19.87 -29.07
C ILE A 304 -15.62 -20.58 -30.13
N SER A 305 -15.68 -20.01 -31.34
CA SER A 305 -16.37 -20.62 -32.49
C SER A 305 -15.73 -21.96 -32.87
N PRO A 306 -16.48 -22.95 -33.40
CA PRO A 306 -15.94 -24.27 -33.76
C PRO A 306 -14.71 -24.22 -34.68
N GLU A 307 -14.71 -23.35 -35.69
CA GLU A 307 -13.58 -23.19 -36.63
C GLU A 307 -12.30 -22.73 -35.91
N LYS A 308 -12.42 -21.74 -35.03
CA LYS A 308 -11.30 -21.24 -34.21
C LYS A 308 -10.84 -22.29 -33.18
N LEU A 309 -11.74 -23.14 -32.68
CA LEU A 309 -11.42 -24.20 -31.74
C LEU A 309 -10.62 -25.33 -32.40
N GLU A 310 -10.92 -25.70 -33.64
CA GLU A 310 -10.12 -26.67 -34.41
C GLU A 310 -8.68 -26.20 -34.58
N TYR A 311 -8.47 -24.92 -34.88
CA TYR A 311 -7.13 -24.33 -34.94
C TYR A 311 -6.38 -24.47 -33.62
N ILE A 312 -7.03 -24.19 -32.48
CA ILE A 312 -6.42 -24.37 -31.15
C ILE A 312 -6.01 -25.83 -30.93
N LYS A 313 -6.88 -26.78 -31.28
CA LYS A 313 -6.59 -28.22 -31.16
C LYS A 313 -5.42 -28.65 -32.03
N GLU A 314 -5.31 -28.13 -33.25
CA GLU A 314 -4.18 -28.43 -34.14
C GLU A 314 -2.87 -27.88 -33.56
N VAL A 315 -2.88 -26.62 -33.12
CA VAL A 315 -1.70 -25.95 -32.58
C VAL A 315 -1.20 -26.61 -31.31
N LEU A 316 -2.10 -27.01 -30.41
CA LEU A 316 -1.79 -27.57 -29.09
C LEU A 316 -1.74 -29.11 -29.05
N GLY A 317 -2.43 -29.79 -29.97
CA GLY A 317 -2.54 -31.25 -30.06
C GLY A 317 -1.54 -31.90 -31.01
N GLY A 318 -0.81 -31.12 -31.82
CA GLY A 318 0.19 -31.58 -32.79
C GLY A 318 1.49 -32.18 -32.22
N GLY A 319 1.47 -32.70 -30.99
CA GLY A 319 2.57 -33.41 -30.34
C GLY A 319 2.49 -34.92 -30.52
N LYS A 320 2.29 -35.41 -31.75
CA LYS A 320 2.60 -36.79 -32.15
C LYS A 320 3.40 -36.75 -33.43
N ASN A 321 4.65 -36.33 -33.34
CA ASN A 321 5.72 -36.65 -34.28
C ASN A 321 7.05 -36.36 -33.55
N GLY A 322 7.49 -37.35 -32.79
CA GLY A 322 8.82 -37.50 -32.24
C GLY A 322 9.17 -38.98 -32.31
#